data_AF-A0A6L9QX31-F1
#
_entry.id   AF-A0A6L9QX31-F1
#
_cell.length_a   1.000
_cell.length_b   1.000
_cell.length_c   1.000
_cell.angle_alpha   90.00
_cell.angle_beta   90.00
_cell.angle_gamma   90.00
#
_symmetry.space_group_name_H-M   'P 1'
#
loop_
_entity.id
_entity.type
_entity.pdbx_description
1 polymer ?
#
loop_
_entity_poly.entity_id
_entity_poly.type
_entity_poly.pdbx_seq_one_letter_code
_entity_poly.pdbx_strand_id
1 'polypeptide(L)'
;MAEPDEVPAGVDTAVPNGARNNYEADRRAAEQMIAANPAAPLTARANRDFLGRAVRFLAAERGVRQFIDIGAGLPTQQNVHEVAQAAAPGSRVVYADYDPVVVAHADALLATTDDVTVIRGDLKRPGDPR
;
A
#
# COMPACT_ATOMS: atom_id res chain seq x y z
N MET A 1 5.85 -8.07 -21.59
CA MET A 1 5.40 -6.70 -21.88
C MET A 1 3.91 -6.71 -21.60
N ALA A 2 3.49 -6.28 -20.41
CA ALA A 2 2.07 -6.22 -20.08
C ALA A 2 1.45 -5.04 -20.85
N GLU A 3 0.25 -5.23 -21.38
CA GLU A 3 -0.58 -4.15 -21.93
C GLU A 3 -0.70 -3.00 -20.91
N PRO A 4 -0.80 -1.74 -21.34
CA PRO A 4 -0.96 -0.64 -20.41
C PRO A 4 -2.32 -0.79 -19.74
N ASP A 5 -2.33 -1.12 -18.44
CA ASP A 5 -3.53 -1.02 -17.60
C ASP A 5 -4.14 0.37 -17.83
N GLU A 6 -5.41 0.38 -18.22
CA GLU A 6 -6.17 1.59 -18.51
C GLU A 6 -6.11 2.53 -17.30
N VAL A 7 -5.71 3.79 -17.53
CA VAL A 7 -5.56 4.79 -16.46
C VAL A 7 -6.92 4.95 -15.76
N PRO A 8 -7.04 4.67 -14.44
CA PRO A 8 -8.31 4.83 -13.75
C PRO A 8 -8.83 6.27 -13.87
N ALA A 9 -10.16 6.42 -13.91
CA ALA A 9 -10.78 7.73 -14.05
C ALA A 9 -10.40 8.66 -12.89
N GLY A 10 -9.92 9.88 -13.21
CA GLY A 10 -9.53 10.89 -12.22
C GLY A 10 -8.05 10.87 -11.80
N VAL A 11 -7.22 10.09 -12.48
CA VAL A 11 -5.79 9.96 -12.20
C VAL A 11 -4.99 10.96 -13.05
N ASP A 12 -4.24 11.83 -12.38
CA ASP A 12 -3.27 12.71 -13.04
C ASP A 12 -1.91 12.00 -13.10
N THR A 13 -1.55 11.49 -14.28
CA THR A 13 -0.30 10.75 -14.51
C THR A 13 0.94 11.66 -14.55
N ALA A 14 0.76 12.98 -14.51
CA ALA A 14 1.84 13.95 -14.36
C ALA A 14 2.26 14.17 -12.90
N VAL A 15 1.45 13.72 -11.94
CA VAL A 15 1.74 13.80 -10.51
C VAL A 15 2.26 12.45 -10.02
N PRO A 16 3.44 12.42 -9.35
CA PRO A 16 3.94 11.17 -8.82
C PRO A 16 3.00 10.55 -7.77
N ASN A 17 2.70 9.27 -7.93
CA ASN A 17 1.99 8.41 -7.00
C ASN A 17 2.84 7.18 -6.65
N GLY A 18 2.53 6.53 -5.52
CA GLY A 18 3.29 5.38 -5.01
C GLY A 18 3.08 4.07 -5.79
N ALA A 19 2.68 4.13 -7.06
CA ALA A 19 2.21 2.98 -7.80
C ALA A 19 3.33 2.06 -8.35
N ARG A 20 3.15 0.76 -8.12
CA ARG A 20 3.74 -0.36 -8.88
C ARG A 20 3.60 -0.21 -10.40
N ASN A 21 2.46 0.28 -10.91
CA ASN A 21 2.32 0.75 -12.29
C ASN A 21 2.78 2.21 -12.36
N ASN A 22 4.11 2.41 -12.28
CA ASN A 22 4.68 3.75 -12.34
C ASN A 22 4.55 4.35 -13.75
N TYR A 23 3.92 5.51 -13.84
CA TYR A 23 3.92 6.37 -15.00
C TYR A 23 5.27 7.09 -15.13
N GLU A 24 5.44 7.87 -16.19
CA GLU A 24 6.71 8.56 -16.46
C GLU A 24 7.09 9.55 -15.35
N ALA A 25 6.10 10.24 -14.75
CA ALA A 25 6.32 11.17 -13.65
C ALA A 25 6.90 10.48 -12.41
N ASP A 26 6.39 9.30 -12.07
CA ASP A 26 6.87 8.48 -10.95
C ASP A 26 8.32 8.07 -11.13
N ARG A 27 8.68 7.62 -12.34
CA ARG A 27 10.05 7.21 -12.67
C ARG A 27 11.02 8.38 -12.56
N ARG A 28 10.65 9.55 -13.12
CA ARG A 28 11.46 10.76 -13.02
C ARG A 28 11.64 11.22 -11.57
N ALA A 29 10.58 11.19 -10.77
CA ALA A 29 10.67 11.52 -9.35
C ALA A 29 11.58 10.55 -8.58
N ALA A 30 11.46 9.25 -8.83
CA ALA A 30 12.32 8.24 -8.23
C ALA A 30 13.80 8.43 -8.64
N GLU A 31 14.08 8.70 -9.92
CA GLU A 31 15.44 8.99 -10.41
C GLU A 31 16.05 10.21 -9.74
N GLN A 32 15.30 11.30 -9.62
CA GLN A 32 15.74 12.51 -8.91
C GLN A 32 16.02 12.23 -7.43
N MET A 33 15.16 11.45 -6.77
CA MET A 33 15.34 11.06 -5.37
C MET A 33 16.57 10.17 -5.18
N ILE A 34 16.82 9.22 -6.08
CA ILE A 34 18.00 8.35 -6.03
C ILE A 34 19.27 9.15 -6.32
N ALA A 35 19.23 10.10 -7.25
CA ALA A 35 20.37 10.97 -7.54
C ALA A 35 20.73 11.87 -6.34
N ALA A 36 19.73 12.39 -5.62
CA ALA A 36 19.93 13.18 -4.42
C ALA A 36 20.33 12.34 -3.20
N ASN A 37 19.82 11.11 -3.10
CA ASN A 37 20.09 10.17 -2.01
C ASN A 37 20.22 8.74 -2.55
N PRO A 38 21.45 8.27 -2.86
CA PRO A 38 21.69 6.92 -3.38
C PRO A 38 21.25 5.80 -2.44
N ALA A 39 21.09 6.06 -1.13
CA ALA A 39 20.62 5.07 -0.17
C ALA A 39 19.09 4.88 -0.18
N ALA A 40 18.33 5.73 -0.88
CA ALA A 40 16.87 5.69 -0.86
C ALA A 40 16.25 4.31 -1.17
N PRO A 41 16.75 3.53 -2.16
CA PRO A 41 16.21 2.18 -2.41
C PRO A 41 16.45 1.22 -1.25
N LEU A 42 17.59 1.34 -0.56
CA LEU A 42 17.91 0.52 0.61
C LEU A 42 16.96 0.87 1.76
N THR A 43 16.75 2.16 2.02
CA THR A 43 15.84 2.65 3.06
C THR A 43 14.40 2.18 2.80
N ALA A 44 13.93 2.23 1.55
CA ALA A 44 12.61 1.74 1.19
C ALA A 44 12.43 0.23 1.48
N ARG A 45 13.45 -0.58 1.16
CA ARG A 45 13.46 -2.03 1.49
C ARG A 45 13.48 -2.27 2.99
N ALA A 46 14.34 -1.57 3.72
CA ALA A 46 14.43 -1.69 5.18
C ALA A 46 13.11 -1.31 5.88
N ASN A 47 12.41 -0.29 5.37
CA ASN A 47 11.08 0.08 5.84
C ASN A 47 10.07 -1.05 5.62
N ARG A 48 10.06 -1.67 4.44
CA ARG A 48 9.17 -2.82 4.16
C ARG A 48 9.49 -4.02 5.06
N ASP A 49 10.77 -4.32 5.29
CA ASP A 49 11.18 -5.40 6.19
C ASP A 49 10.73 -5.11 7.63
N PHE A 50 10.84 -3.87 8.07
CA PHE A 50 10.36 -3.45 9.39
C PHE A 50 8.85 -3.64 9.53
N LEU A 51 8.06 -3.20 8.55
CA LEU A 51 6.61 -3.40 8.53
C LEU A 51 6.25 -4.88 8.73
N GLY A 52 6.87 -5.78 7.95
CA GLY A 52 6.63 -7.21 8.07
C GLY A 52 6.97 -7.78 9.45
N ARG A 53 8.08 -7.35 10.06
CA ARG A 53 8.45 -7.77 11.43
C ARG A 53 7.46 -7.24 12.47
N ALA A 54 7.08 -5.97 12.36
CA ALA A 54 6.16 -5.33 13.31
C ALA A 54 4.77 -5.97 13.29
N VAL A 55 4.20 -6.19 12.09
CA VAL A 55 2.89 -6.84 11.94
C VAL A 55 2.92 -8.26 12.50
N ARG A 56 3.96 -9.04 12.19
CA ARG A 56 4.11 -10.40 12.70
C ARG A 56 4.18 -10.43 14.23
N PHE A 57 4.98 -9.55 14.84
CA PHE A 57 5.08 -9.42 16.29
C PHE A 57 3.72 -9.08 16.92
N LEU A 58 3.02 -8.08 16.37
CA LEU A 58 1.71 -7.67 16.87
C LEU A 58 0.67 -8.81 16.79
N ALA A 59 0.65 -9.54 15.67
CA ALA A 59 -0.27 -10.64 15.47
C ALA A 59 0.07 -11.86 16.34
N ALA A 60 1.30 -12.36 16.26
CA ALA A 60 1.71 -13.60 16.92
C ALA A 60 1.87 -13.44 18.44
N GLU A 61 2.54 -12.36 18.87
CA GLU A 61 2.99 -12.24 20.27
C GLU A 61 2.11 -11.30 21.10
N ARG A 62 1.45 -10.32 20.48
CA ARG A 62 0.60 -9.35 21.18
C ARG A 62 -0.89 -9.61 21.04
N GLY A 63 -1.28 -10.61 20.24
CA GLY A 63 -2.68 -10.99 20.08
C GLY A 63 -3.53 -10.00 19.28
N VAL A 64 -2.92 -9.07 18.53
CA VAL A 64 -3.65 -8.13 17.66
C VAL A 64 -4.29 -8.91 16.51
N ARG A 65 -5.56 -8.64 16.23
CA ARG A 65 -6.34 -9.30 15.17
C ARG A 65 -6.98 -8.34 14.18
N GLN A 66 -6.87 -7.03 14.42
CA GLN A 66 -7.46 -6.00 13.58
C GLN A 66 -6.39 -4.96 13.30
N PHE A 67 -6.19 -4.66 12.02
CA PHE A 67 -5.19 -3.73 11.55
C PHE A 67 -5.85 -2.67 10.66
N ILE A 68 -5.36 -1.45 10.76
CA ILE A 68 -5.60 -0.40 9.77
C ILE A 68 -4.24 0.04 9.24
N ASP A 69 -4.07 -0.06 7.93
CA ASP A 69 -2.86 0.38 7.22
C ASP A 69 -3.17 1.65 6.44
N ILE A 70 -2.58 2.77 6.85
CA ILE A 70 -2.89 4.10 6.35
C ILE A 70 -1.75 4.59 5.46
N GLY A 71 -2.07 4.95 4.23
CA GLY A 71 -1.06 5.16 3.19
C GLY A 71 -0.51 3.83 2.70
N ALA A 72 -1.42 2.89 2.45
CA ALA A 72 -1.09 1.51 2.05
C ALA A 72 -0.16 1.47 0.82
N GLY A 73 -0.33 2.43 -0.09
CA GLY A 73 0.33 2.41 -1.40
C GLY A 73 -0.08 1.19 -2.22
N LEU A 74 0.60 0.95 -3.35
CA LEU A 74 0.25 -0.21 -4.17
C LEU A 74 0.67 -1.54 -3.52
N PRO A 75 -0.13 -2.61 -3.71
CA PRO A 75 0.17 -3.94 -3.22
C PRO A 75 1.55 -4.42 -3.68
N THR A 76 2.33 -4.97 -2.74
CA THR A 76 3.62 -5.59 -3.03
C THR A 76 3.62 -7.03 -2.53
N GLN A 77 4.78 -7.69 -2.49
CA GLN A 77 4.91 -8.91 -1.68
C GLN A 77 4.84 -8.54 -0.19
N GLN A 78 4.33 -9.45 0.64
CA GLN A 78 4.24 -9.31 2.09
C GLN A 78 3.35 -8.14 2.51
N ASN A 79 2.15 -8.07 1.93
CA ASN A 79 1.11 -7.13 2.35
C ASN A 79 0.74 -7.40 3.82
N VAL A 80 0.28 -6.36 4.53
CA VAL A 80 -0.09 -6.45 5.96
C VAL A 80 -1.01 -7.64 6.26
N HIS A 81 -2.05 -7.87 5.46
CA HIS A 81 -2.97 -8.99 5.65
C HIS A 81 -2.29 -10.36 5.47
N GLU A 82 -1.43 -10.53 4.48
CA GLU A 82 -0.68 -11.78 4.26
C GLU A 82 0.18 -12.11 5.49
N VAL A 83 0.89 -11.11 6.02
CA VAL A 83 1.75 -11.28 7.20
C VAL A 83 0.92 -11.55 8.46
N ALA A 84 -0.15 -10.79 8.67
CA ALA A 84 -1.02 -10.92 9.84
C ALA A 84 -1.74 -12.27 9.85
N GLN A 85 -2.33 -12.68 8.73
CA GLN A 85 -3.08 -13.94 8.61
C GLN A 85 -2.18 -15.17 8.68
N ALA A 86 -0.96 -15.11 8.13
CA ALA A 86 0.03 -16.17 8.29
C ALA A 86 0.46 -16.35 9.76
N ALA A 87 0.55 -15.25 10.52
CA ALA A 87 0.91 -15.29 11.94
C ALA A 87 -0.27 -15.66 12.85
N ALA A 88 -1.48 -15.21 12.50
CA ALA A 88 -2.71 -15.43 13.25
C ALA A 88 -3.92 -15.48 12.28
N PRO A 89 -4.39 -16.68 11.90
CA PRO A 89 -5.56 -16.83 11.03
C PRO A 89 -6.79 -16.10 11.59
N GLY A 90 -7.59 -15.52 10.70
CA GLY A 90 -8.75 -14.68 11.05
C GLY A 90 -8.40 -13.22 11.41
N SER A 91 -7.16 -12.79 11.16
CA SER A 91 -6.80 -11.38 11.26
C SER A 91 -7.45 -10.56 10.14
N ARG A 92 -8.00 -9.40 10.51
CA ARG A 92 -8.70 -8.47 9.63
C ARG A 92 -7.88 -7.23 9.35
N VAL A 93 -7.95 -6.74 8.12
CA VAL A 93 -7.17 -5.57 7.69
C VAL A 93 -8.04 -4.61 6.87
N VAL A 94 -8.01 -3.34 7.25
CA VAL A 94 -8.49 -2.24 6.43
C VAL A 94 -7.30 -1.50 5.86
N TYR A 95 -7.20 -1.41 4.53
CA TYR A 95 -6.28 -0.52 3.85
C TYR A 95 -6.96 0.84 3.62
N ALA A 96 -6.28 1.93 3.93
CA ALA A 96 -6.76 3.28 3.67
C ALA A 96 -5.73 4.03 2.83
N ASP A 97 -6.17 4.58 1.69
CA ASP A 97 -5.33 5.44 0.87
C ASP A 97 -6.13 6.62 0.31
N TYR A 98 -5.45 7.74 0.08
CA TYR A 98 -6.05 8.92 -0.52
C TYR A 98 -6.13 8.79 -2.04
N ASP A 99 -5.16 8.08 -2.62
CA ASP A 99 -4.99 7.96 -4.07
C ASP A 99 -6.03 6.99 -4.67
N PRO A 100 -6.91 7.46 -5.58
CA PRO A 100 -7.89 6.59 -6.22
C PRO A 100 -7.27 5.47 -7.06
N VAL A 101 -6.04 5.62 -7.58
CA VAL A 101 -5.30 4.53 -8.26
C VAL A 101 -5.07 3.39 -7.28
N VAL A 102 -4.61 3.75 -6.07
CA VAL A 102 -4.28 2.77 -5.04
C VAL A 102 -5.51 2.01 -4.62
N VAL A 103 -6.60 2.72 -4.34
CA VAL A 103 -7.88 2.11 -3.95
C VAL A 103 -8.40 1.18 -5.05
N ALA A 104 -8.44 1.64 -6.31
CA ALA A 104 -8.96 0.83 -7.41
C ALA A 104 -8.13 -0.46 -7.64
N HIS A 105 -6.81 -0.37 -7.55
CA HIS A 105 -5.94 -1.53 -7.75
C HIS A 105 -5.97 -2.48 -6.56
N ALA A 106 -6.06 -1.95 -5.33
CA ALA A 106 -6.23 -2.74 -4.11
C ALA A 106 -7.58 -3.46 -4.12
N ASP A 107 -8.67 -2.80 -4.52
CA ASP A 107 -9.99 -3.43 -4.65
C ASP A 107 -9.94 -4.61 -5.62
N ALA A 108 -9.37 -4.41 -6.82
CA ALA A 108 -9.27 -5.46 -7.82
C ALA A 108 -8.47 -6.68 -7.35
N LEU A 109 -7.38 -6.47 -6.61
CA LEU A 109 -6.52 -7.55 -6.11
C LEU A 109 -7.03 -8.21 -4.83
N LEU A 110 -7.70 -7.46 -3.96
CA LEU A 110 -8.09 -7.90 -2.61
C LEU A 110 -9.55 -8.32 -2.50
N ALA A 111 -10.34 -8.27 -3.58
CA ALA A 111 -11.73 -8.72 -3.67
C ALA A 111 -11.96 -10.23 -3.43
N THR A 112 -11.02 -10.93 -2.79
CA THR A 112 -11.03 -12.38 -2.62
C THR A 112 -11.36 -12.83 -1.19
N THR A 113 -11.41 -11.93 -0.20
CA THR A 113 -11.65 -12.30 1.20
C THR A 113 -12.48 -11.26 1.96
N ASP A 114 -13.42 -11.70 2.80
CA ASP A 114 -14.25 -10.80 3.65
C ASP A 114 -13.47 -10.13 4.80
N ASP A 115 -12.28 -10.65 5.14
CA ASP A 115 -11.45 -10.13 6.23
C ASP A 115 -10.52 -8.98 5.79
N VAL A 116 -10.53 -8.62 4.51
CA VAL A 116 -9.69 -7.56 3.94
C VAL A 116 -10.56 -6.60 3.14
N THR A 117 -10.41 -5.31 3.40
CA THR A 117 -11.11 -4.28 2.62
C THR A 117 -10.20 -3.08 2.41
N VAL A 118 -10.47 -2.29 1.37
CA VAL A 118 -9.82 -1.01 1.14
C VAL A 118 -10.86 0.10 1.17
N ILE A 119 -10.47 1.23 1.74
CA ILE A 119 -11.27 2.44 1.78
C ILE A 119 -10.46 3.59 1.21
N ARG A 120 -11.16 4.52 0.55
CA ARG A 120 -10.59 5.82 0.24
C ARG A 120 -10.67 6.70 1.48
N GLY A 121 -9.58 7.40 1.82
CA GLY A 121 -9.57 8.33 2.94
C GLY A 121 -8.35 9.23 2.96
N ASP A 122 -8.53 10.47 3.41
CA ASP A 122 -7.43 11.39 3.69
C ASP A 122 -7.09 11.35 5.18
N LEU A 123 -5.88 10.89 5.52
CA LEU A 123 -5.37 10.89 6.90
C LEU A 123 -5.44 12.27 7.55
N LYS A 124 -5.35 13.34 6.77
CA LYS A 124 -5.43 14.73 7.29
C LYS A 124 -6.87 15.14 7.62
N ARG A 125 -7.88 14.32 7.29
CA ARG A 125 -9.31 14.60 7.49
C ARG A 125 -10.06 13.38 8.05
N PRO A 126 -9.73 12.93 9.28
CA PRO A 126 -10.42 11.81 9.89
C PRO A 126 -11.91 12.13 10.13
N GLY A 127 -12.79 11.18 9.82
CA GLY A 127 -14.25 11.31 9.99
C GLY A 127 -15.00 11.92 8.81
N ASP A 128 -14.28 12.27 7.74
CA ASP A 128 -14.88 12.75 6.50
C ASP A 128 -15.37 11.56 5.65
N PRO A 129 -16.67 11.47 5.30
CA PRO A 129 -17.24 10.31 4.62
C PRO A 129 -17.02 10.30 3.08
N ARG A 130 -16.21 11.22 2.54
CA ARG A 130 -16.01 11.45 1.10
C ARG A 130 -15.40 10.30 0.32
#